data_AF-A0A955EZU7-F1
#
_entry.id   AF-A0A955EZU7-F1
#
_cell.length_a   1.000
_cell.length_b   1.000
_cell.length_c   1.000
_cell.angle_alpha   90.00
_cell.angle_beta   90.00
_cell.angle_gamma   90.00
#
_symmetry.space_group_name_H-M   'P 1'
#
loop_
_entity.id
_entity.type
_entity.pdbx_description
1 polymer ?
#
loop_
_entity_poly.entity_id
_entity_poly.type
_entity_poly.pdbx_seq_one_letter_code
_entity_poly.pdbx_strand_id
1 'polypeptide(L)'
;MAKHPGDGYDFETLLAQFSAPVTDFDCGQLCSPENDGKPRCCEGEGTVPVLYRKEYDLLRRRSDLWKRYKPSCSEGRKMEQELGDYRLAVCKGVAFCERENRSLNCRSFPFMPYLDHDGEVKGLVFDLEAAEGKCPLVGLPQVVTKRYLRESMAFWRGIVDGDDGEGQFYRDESKKLRKRMAAKKKAVSVLCEEGIRSFPATKKKHEALKRQGKLPLLMPLTRPEG
;
A
#
# COMPACT_ATOMS: atom_id res chain seq x y z
N MET A 1 -27.03 -8.58 9.74
CA MET A 1 -25.93 -7.90 10.46
C MET A 1 -25.00 -7.32 9.41
N ALA A 2 -24.62 -6.04 9.50
CA ALA A 2 -23.62 -5.48 8.60
C ALA A 2 -22.26 -6.16 8.91
N LYS A 3 -21.52 -6.57 7.90
CA LYS A 3 -20.14 -7.06 8.08
C LYS A 3 -19.26 -5.85 8.43
N HIS A 4 -18.44 -5.98 9.48
CA HIS A 4 -17.49 -4.94 9.83
C HIS A 4 -16.21 -5.08 8.99
N PRO A 5 -15.52 -3.98 8.65
CA PRO A 5 -14.26 -4.05 7.91
C PRO A 5 -13.25 -4.98 8.58
N GLY A 6 -12.81 -5.97 7.81
CA GLY A 6 -11.87 -6.99 8.28
C GLY A 6 -12.48 -8.20 8.99
N ASP A 7 -13.80 -8.33 9.02
CA ASP A 7 -14.46 -9.55 9.50
C ASP A 7 -14.17 -10.78 8.63
N GLY A 8 -13.92 -10.57 7.34
CA GLY A 8 -13.57 -11.63 6.39
C GLY A 8 -12.10 -12.06 6.37
N TYR A 9 -11.25 -11.45 7.21
CA TYR A 9 -9.81 -11.66 7.14
C TYR A 9 -9.27 -12.51 8.30
N ASP A 10 -8.40 -13.46 7.95
CA ASP A 10 -7.48 -14.08 8.88
C ASP A 10 -6.16 -13.28 8.90
N PHE A 11 -6.02 -12.40 9.88
CA PHE A 11 -4.83 -11.55 10.02
C PHE A 11 -3.56 -12.32 10.36
N GLU A 12 -3.64 -13.52 10.97
CA GLU A 12 -2.44 -14.32 11.20
C GLU A 12 -1.87 -14.81 9.87
N THR A 13 -2.76 -15.33 9.01
CA THR A 13 -2.41 -15.77 7.66
C THR A 13 -1.92 -14.59 6.80
N LEU A 14 -2.63 -13.46 6.79
CA LEU A 14 -2.22 -12.29 5.99
C LEU A 14 -0.83 -11.76 6.41
N LEU A 15 -0.56 -11.66 7.71
CA LEU A 15 0.75 -11.20 8.20
C LEU A 15 1.87 -12.21 7.92
N ALA A 16 1.59 -13.51 7.98
CA ALA A 16 2.56 -14.56 7.68
C ALA A 16 2.92 -14.59 6.18
N GLN A 17 1.93 -14.37 5.31
CA GLN A 17 2.11 -14.42 3.86
C GLN A 17 2.75 -13.17 3.26
N PHE A 18 2.74 -12.03 3.98
CA PHE A 18 3.27 -10.77 3.47
C PHE A 18 4.44 -10.25 4.31
N SER A 19 5.60 -10.91 4.24
CA SER A 19 6.80 -10.61 5.04
C SER A 19 7.99 -10.07 4.23
N ALA A 20 7.93 -10.16 2.90
CA ALA A 20 9.02 -9.75 2.03
C ALA A 20 9.36 -8.27 2.19
N PRO A 21 10.66 -7.91 2.22
CA PRO A 21 11.08 -6.53 2.16
C PRO A 21 10.83 -5.96 0.75
N VAL A 22 10.48 -4.68 0.69
CA VAL A 22 10.26 -3.96 -0.59
C VAL A 22 11.49 -4.06 -1.50
N THR A 23 12.69 -3.92 -0.93
CA THR A 23 13.99 -3.88 -1.62
C THR A 23 14.97 -4.88 -1.00
N ASP A 24 16.05 -5.21 -1.70
CA ASP A 24 17.13 -6.07 -1.17
C ASP A 24 18.04 -5.35 -0.15
N PHE A 25 17.91 -4.03 -0.02
CA PHE A 25 18.60 -3.19 0.95
C PHE A 25 17.59 -2.48 1.86
N ASP A 26 18.05 -1.79 2.90
CA ASP A 26 17.15 -0.99 3.74
C ASP A 26 16.81 0.35 3.07
N CYS A 27 15.65 0.43 2.41
CA CYS A 27 15.19 1.64 1.74
C CYS A 27 15.03 2.84 2.70
N GLY A 28 14.94 2.62 4.01
CA GLY A 28 14.92 3.69 5.00
C GLY A 28 16.21 4.54 4.98
N GLN A 29 17.34 3.92 4.63
CA GLN A 29 18.64 4.61 4.51
C GLN A 29 18.67 5.66 3.40
N LEU A 30 17.73 5.61 2.44
CA LEU A 30 17.63 6.61 1.37
C LEU A 30 17.06 7.95 1.85
N CYS A 31 16.27 7.95 2.94
CA CYS A 31 15.60 9.17 3.42
C CYS A 31 15.98 9.55 4.84
N SER A 32 16.52 8.63 5.64
CA SER A 32 16.93 8.90 7.02
C SER A 32 18.01 9.97 7.17
N PRO A 33 19.00 10.14 6.27
CA PRO A 33 20.04 11.17 6.44
C PRO A 33 19.48 12.60 6.46
N GLU A 34 18.37 12.84 5.75
CA GLU A 34 17.69 14.13 5.66
C GLU A 34 16.52 14.25 6.65
N ASN A 35 16.46 13.35 7.64
CA ASN A 35 15.35 13.24 8.58
C ASN A 35 15.82 12.73 9.95
N ASP A 36 16.86 13.36 10.51
CA ASP A 36 17.42 13.07 11.83
C ASP A 36 17.76 11.58 12.07
N GLY A 37 18.21 10.89 11.03
CA GLY A 37 18.54 9.47 11.09
C GLY A 37 17.32 8.53 11.15
N LYS A 38 16.09 9.05 11.00
CA LYS A 38 14.85 8.26 11.03
C LYS A 38 14.22 8.17 9.65
N PRO A 39 13.87 6.96 9.14
CA PRO A 39 13.11 6.86 7.91
C PRO A 39 11.80 7.65 8.01
N ARG A 40 11.44 8.42 6.98
CA ARG A 40 10.20 9.24 6.99
C ARG A 40 8.94 8.41 7.21
N CYS A 41 8.91 7.17 6.69
CA CYS A 41 7.79 6.23 6.91
C CYS A 41 7.70 5.67 8.34
N CYS A 42 8.72 5.90 9.17
CA CYS A 42 8.76 5.50 10.59
C CYS A 42 8.55 6.70 11.53
N GLU A 43 8.27 7.89 10.98
CA GLU A 43 8.00 9.09 11.76
C GLU A 43 6.58 9.03 12.33
N GLY A 44 6.47 8.96 13.65
CA GLY A 44 5.20 8.78 14.37
C GLY A 44 4.27 9.99 14.34
N GLU A 45 4.77 11.17 13.97
CA GLU A 45 3.99 12.39 13.79
C GLU A 45 3.80 12.64 12.29
N GLY A 46 2.56 12.59 11.80
CA GLY A 46 2.22 12.78 10.39
C GLY A 46 2.04 11.51 9.56
N THR A 47 2.45 10.34 10.09
CA THR A 47 2.31 9.02 9.45
C THR A 47 1.76 7.99 10.44
N VAL A 48 0.67 8.32 11.11
CA VAL A 48 0.00 7.40 12.04
C VAL A 48 -0.75 6.34 11.23
N PRO A 49 -0.33 5.06 11.22
CA PRO A 49 -1.01 4.04 10.46
C PRO A 49 -2.42 3.76 11.04
N VAL A 50 -3.34 3.52 10.13
CA VAL A 50 -4.68 2.99 10.42
C VAL A 50 -4.62 1.48 10.26
N LEU A 51 -4.90 0.76 11.34
CA LEU A 51 -4.91 -0.71 11.37
C LEU A 51 -6.35 -1.20 11.51
N TYR A 52 -6.64 -2.40 11.04
CA TYR A 52 -7.89 -3.07 11.43
C TYR A 52 -7.85 -3.36 12.93
N ARG A 53 -9.00 -3.29 13.61
CA ARG A 53 -9.08 -3.58 15.05
C ARG A 53 -8.57 -4.98 15.37
N LYS A 54 -8.97 -5.98 14.58
CA LYS A 54 -8.52 -7.38 14.76
C LYS A 54 -7.02 -7.55 14.53
N GLU A 55 -6.46 -6.85 13.54
CA GLU A 55 -5.01 -6.78 13.31
C GLU A 55 -4.29 -6.17 14.52
N TYR A 56 -4.76 -5.01 14.98
CA TYR A 56 -4.19 -4.32 16.14
C TYR A 56 -4.22 -5.21 17.39
N ASP A 57 -5.36 -5.87 17.66
CA ASP A 57 -5.50 -6.77 18.81
C ASP A 57 -4.55 -7.98 18.71
N LEU A 58 -4.35 -8.53 17.51
CA LEU A 58 -3.37 -9.59 17.26
C LEU A 58 -1.93 -9.13 17.51
N LEU A 59 -1.52 -8.01 16.93
CA LEU A 59 -0.17 -7.47 17.08
C LEU A 59 0.15 -7.14 18.55
N ARG A 60 -0.83 -6.62 19.30
CA ARG A 60 -0.74 -6.37 20.75
C ARG A 60 -0.60 -7.62 21.61
N ARG A 61 -1.06 -8.78 21.13
CA ARG A 61 -0.84 -10.07 21.80
C ARG A 61 0.55 -10.64 21.52
N ARG A 62 1.13 -10.34 20.36
CA ARG A 62 2.45 -10.85 19.94
C ARG A 62 3.62 -10.09 20.58
N SER A 63 3.47 -8.78 20.79
CA SER A 63 4.51 -7.93 21.35
C SER A 63 3.93 -6.66 21.97
N ASP A 64 4.77 -5.93 22.70
CA ASP A 64 4.46 -4.60 23.21
C ASP A 64 4.90 -3.47 22.25
N LEU A 65 5.25 -3.80 21.00
CA LEU A 65 5.68 -2.86 19.96
C LEU A 65 4.62 -1.77 19.70
N TRP A 66 3.35 -2.18 19.62
CA TRP A 66 2.25 -1.31 19.22
C TRP A 66 1.53 -0.71 20.40
N LYS A 67 1.14 0.55 20.29
CA LYS A 67 0.26 1.24 21.23
C LYS A 67 -0.84 1.98 20.46
N ARG A 68 -2.02 2.10 21.06
CA ARG A 68 -3.07 2.95 20.51
C ARG A 68 -2.57 4.38 20.50
N TYR A 69 -2.64 5.02 19.35
CA TYR A 69 -2.40 6.45 19.23
C TYR A 69 -3.65 7.21 19.64
N LYS A 70 -3.50 8.21 20.51
CA LYS A 70 -4.58 9.08 20.96
C LYS A 70 -4.32 10.50 20.44
N PRO A 71 -5.10 10.99 19.46
CA PRO A 71 -4.89 12.31 18.93
C PRO A 71 -5.09 13.41 19.98
N SER A 72 -4.16 14.36 20.03
CA SER A 72 -4.20 15.50 20.95
C SER A 72 -5.04 16.67 20.42
N CYS A 73 -5.25 16.76 19.09
CA CYS A 73 -6.07 17.80 18.45
C CYS A 73 -7.54 17.37 18.26
N SER A 74 -8.42 18.36 18.10
CA SER A 74 -9.86 18.14 17.92
C SER A 74 -10.19 17.38 16.63
N GLU A 75 -9.51 17.69 15.54
CA GLU A 75 -9.67 17.03 14.24
C GLU A 75 -9.30 15.56 14.32
N GLY A 76 -8.14 15.25 14.93
CA GLY A 76 -7.72 13.87 15.12
C GLY A 76 -8.69 13.08 16.01
N ARG A 77 -9.27 13.70 17.05
CA ARG A 77 -10.30 13.05 17.87
C ARG A 77 -11.58 12.75 17.08
N LYS A 78 -11.99 13.64 16.17
CA LYS A 78 -13.13 13.39 15.27
C LYS A 78 -12.84 12.22 14.33
N MET A 79 -11.66 12.23 13.70
CA MET A 79 -11.22 11.10 12.87
C MET A 79 -11.26 9.80 13.66
N GLU A 80 -10.72 9.77 14.90
CA GLU A 80 -10.74 8.57 15.73
C GLU A 80 -12.16 8.04 16.03
N GLN A 81 -13.15 8.94 16.17
CA GLN A 81 -14.55 8.54 16.37
C GLN A 81 -15.19 7.96 15.10
N GLU A 82 -14.75 8.40 13.93
CA GLU A 82 -15.25 7.95 12.62
C GLU A 82 -14.59 6.65 12.14
N LEU A 83 -13.49 6.21 12.78
CA LEU A 83 -12.75 5.02 12.37
C LEU A 83 -13.50 3.70 12.57
N GLY A 84 -14.60 3.64 13.31
CA GLY A 84 -15.35 2.39 13.52
C GLY A 84 -14.46 1.22 13.98
N ASP A 85 -14.28 0.23 13.10
CA ASP A 85 -13.47 -0.98 13.34
C ASP A 85 -12.00 -0.86 12.96
N TYR A 86 -11.53 0.35 12.71
CA TYR A 86 -10.11 0.64 12.58
C TYR A 86 -9.53 1.24 13.87
N ARG A 87 -8.21 1.25 13.97
CA ARG A 87 -7.45 1.80 15.10
C ARG A 87 -6.27 2.61 14.60
N LEU A 88 -6.10 3.81 15.15
CA LEU A 88 -4.83 4.53 15.06
C LEU A 88 -3.84 3.87 16.01
N ALA A 89 -2.69 3.49 15.48
CA ALA A 89 -1.64 2.86 16.26
C ALA A 89 -0.28 3.50 15.99
N VAL A 90 0.58 3.50 16.99
CA VAL A 90 1.96 3.95 16.90
C VAL A 90 2.88 2.85 17.41
N CYS A 91 3.98 2.61 16.72
CA CYS A 91 5.00 1.66 17.17
C CYS A 91 6.02 2.35 18.10
N LYS A 92 6.89 1.58 18.75
CA LYS A 92 8.00 2.13 19.57
C LYS A 92 9.06 2.91 18.77
N GLY A 93 8.96 2.95 17.45
CA GLY A 93 9.88 3.65 16.55
C GLY A 93 10.93 2.71 15.93
N VAL A 94 11.68 3.25 14.96
CA VAL A 94 12.62 2.48 14.12
C VAL A 94 13.67 1.70 14.92
N ALA A 95 14.18 2.28 16.02
CA ALA A 95 15.19 1.65 16.88
C ALA A 95 14.68 0.39 17.61
N PHE A 96 13.37 0.24 17.74
CA PHE A 96 12.72 -0.90 18.39
C PHE A 96 11.87 -1.70 17.40
N CYS A 97 12.14 -1.55 16.09
CA CYS A 97 11.30 -2.15 15.06
C CYS A 97 11.46 -3.67 15.02
N GLU A 98 10.38 -4.39 15.31
CA GLU A 98 10.29 -5.83 15.13
C GLU A 98 9.66 -6.11 13.75
N ARG A 99 10.49 -6.45 12.76
CA ARG A 99 10.02 -6.59 11.35
C ARG A 99 8.86 -7.59 11.21
N GLU A 100 8.93 -8.70 11.93
CA GLU A 100 7.90 -9.76 11.98
C GLU A 100 6.57 -9.28 12.61
N ASN A 101 6.60 -8.22 13.42
CA ASN A 101 5.42 -7.63 14.06
C ASN A 101 5.02 -6.29 13.42
N ARG A 102 5.49 -5.97 12.22
CA ARG A 102 4.97 -4.83 11.45
C ARG A 102 3.51 -5.05 11.07
N SER A 103 2.72 -3.98 11.09
CA SER A 103 1.36 -3.97 10.55
C SER A 103 1.37 -4.13 9.03
N LEU A 104 0.23 -4.51 8.48
CA LEU A 104 -0.05 -4.57 7.05
C LEU A 104 0.19 -3.20 6.40
N ASN A 105 -0.18 -2.10 7.06
CA ASN A 105 0.07 -0.75 6.57
C ASN A 105 1.59 -0.45 6.43
N CYS A 106 2.39 -0.85 7.43
CA CYS A 106 3.85 -0.72 7.35
C CYS A 106 4.51 -1.69 6.35
N ARG A 107 3.86 -2.81 6.03
CA ARG A 107 4.32 -3.79 5.02
C ARG A 107 3.96 -3.35 3.61
N SER A 108 2.80 -2.72 3.43
CA SER A 108 2.29 -2.31 2.11
C SER A 108 2.79 -0.95 1.66
N PHE A 109 3.14 -0.04 2.59
CA PHE A 109 3.69 1.27 2.24
C PHE A 109 4.95 1.14 1.36
N PRO A 110 5.13 1.96 0.32
CA PRO A 110 4.30 3.09 -0.15
C PRO A 110 3.24 2.72 -1.21
N PHE A 111 2.80 1.47 -1.27
CA PHE A 111 2.01 0.95 -2.37
C PHE A 111 0.53 0.75 -2.01
N MET A 112 -0.31 0.91 -3.01
CA MET A 112 -1.72 0.54 -3.01
C MET A 112 -2.02 -0.33 -4.25
N PRO A 113 -3.10 -1.15 -4.24
CA PRO A 113 -3.46 -1.92 -5.41
C PRO A 113 -4.05 -1.01 -6.49
N TYR A 114 -3.73 -1.32 -7.74
CA TYR A 114 -4.40 -0.73 -8.90
C TYR A 114 -5.42 -1.68 -9.48
N LEU A 115 -6.67 -1.22 -9.51
CA LEU A 115 -7.78 -1.89 -10.15
C LEU A 115 -8.06 -1.21 -11.49
N ASP A 116 -8.22 -1.97 -12.56
CA ASP A 116 -8.51 -1.40 -13.88
C ASP A 116 -9.97 -0.91 -14.03
N HIS A 117 -10.45 -0.71 -15.26
CA HIS A 117 -11.84 -0.29 -15.49
C HIS A 117 -12.87 -1.40 -15.28
N ASP A 118 -12.43 -2.67 -15.25
CA ASP A 118 -13.28 -3.83 -14.96
C ASP A 118 -13.26 -4.17 -13.46
N GLY A 119 -12.45 -3.46 -12.66
CA GLY A 119 -12.33 -3.69 -11.22
C GLY A 119 -11.34 -4.78 -10.84
N GLU A 120 -10.56 -5.30 -11.79
CA GLU A 120 -9.60 -6.37 -11.53
C GLU A 120 -8.28 -5.81 -11.00
N VAL A 121 -7.71 -6.43 -9.96
CA VAL A 121 -6.40 -6.06 -9.41
C VAL A 121 -5.29 -6.43 -10.39
N LYS A 122 -4.59 -5.43 -10.92
CA LYS A 122 -3.56 -5.60 -11.97
C LYS A 122 -2.12 -5.45 -11.49
N GLY A 123 -1.91 -4.90 -10.31
CA GLY A 123 -0.57 -4.63 -9.81
C GLY A 123 -0.59 -3.58 -8.71
N LEU A 124 0.58 -3.06 -8.38
CA LEU A 124 0.78 -2.00 -7.40
C LEU A 124 1.02 -0.66 -8.09
N VAL A 125 0.56 0.39 -7.46
CA VAL A 125 0.94 1.78 -7.77
C VAL A 125 1.39 2.44 -6.48
N PHE A 126 2.21 3.48 -6.59
CA PHE A 126 2.53 4.30 -5.43
C PHE A 126 1.26 5.04 -4.97
N ASP A 127 0.99 4.99 -3.67
CA ASP A 127 0.06 5.91 -3.04
C ASP A 127 0.71 7.29 -3.08
N LEU A 128 0.35 8.09 -4.09
CA LEU A 128 0.98 9.38 -4.33
C LEU A 128 0.64 10.38 -3.23
N GLU A 129 -0.49 10.24 -2.54
CA GLU A 129 -0.84 11.14 -1.43
C GLU A 129 0.06 10.86 -0.21
N ALA A 130 0.35 9.58 0.05
CA ALA A 130 1.22 9.18 1.14
C ALA A 130 2.72 9.27 0.81
N ALA A 131 3.12 9.11 -0.45
CA ALA A 131 4.52 8.88 -0.83
C ALA A 131 5.18 10.04 -1.60
N GLU A 132 4.43 10.87 -2.33
CA GLU A 132 5.01 11.95 -3.14
C GLU A 132 5.72 12.98 -2.25
N GLY A 133 7.00 13.24 -2.52
CA GLY A 133 7.85 14.10 -1.69
C GLY A 133 8.34 13.49 -0.38
N LYS A 134 7.94 12.25 -0.04
CA LYS A 134 8.30 11.58 1.23
C LYS A 134 9.11 10.30 1.02
N CYS A 135 8.73 9.45 0.07
CA CYS A 135 9.39 8.17 -0.16
C CYS A 135 10.29 8.20 -1.40
N PRO A 136 11.61 7.97 -1.28
CA PRO A 136 12.53 7.94 -2.43
C PRO A 136 12.20 6.84 -3.44
N LEU A 137 11.52 5.77 -3.01
CA LEU A 137 11.16 4.65 -3.89
C LEU A 137 10.22 5.04 -5.03
N VAL A 138 9.49 6.16 -4.92
CA VAL A 138 8.65 6.69 -6.01
C VAL A 138 9.47 6.92 -7.29
N GLY A 139 10.75 7.27 -7.16
CA GLY A 139 11.67 7.45 -8.27
C GLY A 139 12.49 6.21 -8.65
N LEU A 140 12.37 5.11 -7.90
CA LEU A 140 13.20 3.91 -8.05
C LEU A 140 12.35 2.61 -8.13
N PRO A 141 11.31 2.52 -8.99
CA PRO A 141 10.46 1.32 -9.04
C PRO A 141 11.23 0.04 -9.40
N GLN A 142 12.39 0.13 -10.05
CA GLN A 142 13.25 -0.99 -10.44
C GLN A 142 13.93 -1.71 -9.28
N VAL A 143 14.02 -1.09 -8.09
CA VAL A 143 14.62 -1.75 -6.92
C VAL A 143 13.64 -2.64 -6.16
N VAL A 144 12.34 -2.57 -6.50
CA VAL A 144 11.29 -3.36 -5.87
C VAL A 144 11.48 -4.84 -6.22
N THR A 145 11.49 -5.70 -5.20
CA THR A 145 11.75 -7.13 -5.39
C THR A 145 10.54 -7.86 -5.97
N LYS A 146 10.78 -8.89 -6.78
CA LYS A 146 9.72 -9.77 -7.29
C LYS A 146 8.98 -10.48 -6.17
N ARG A 147 9.70 -10.88 -5.11
CA ARG A 147 9.11 -11.53 -3.94
C ARG A 147 8.11 -10.61 -3.24
N TYR A 148 8.48 -9.34 -3.02
CA TYR A 148 7.56 -8.33 -2.49
C TYR A 148 6.31 -8.17 -3.35
N LEU A 149 6.49 -8.02 -4.67
CA LEU A 149 5.36 -7.86 -5.59
C LEU A 149 4.39 -9.05 -5.53
N ARG A 150 4.92 -10.28 -5.47
CA ARG A 150 4.09 -11.49 -5.38
C ARG A 150 3.29 -11.54 -4.08
N GLU A 151 3.97 -11.38 -2.95
CA GLU A 151 3.32 -11.44 -1.62
C GLU A 151 2.32 -10.29 -1.44
N SER A 152 2.68 -9.08 -1.84
CA SER A 152 1.80 -7.91 -1.79
C SER A 152 0.58 -8.07 -2.70
N MET A 153 0.74 -8.65 -3.90
CA MET A 153 -0.38 -8.92 -4.80
C MET A 153 -1.35 -9.96 -4.25
N ALA A 154 -0.85 -11.02 -3.59
CA ALA A 154 -1.70 -12.00 -2.92
C ALA A 154 -2.49 -11.34 -1.79
N PHE A 155 -1.81 -10.54 -0.96
CA PHE A 155 -2.42 -9.73 0.10
C PHE A 155 -3.55 -8.83 -0.44
N TRP A 156 -3.26 -8.01 -1.45
CA TRP A 156 -4.23 -7.04 -1.96
C TRP A 156 -5.43 -7.66 -2.65
N ARG A 157 -5.26 -8.80 -3.33
CA ARG A 157 -6.40 -9.57 -3.87
C ARG A 157 -7.28 -10.07 -2.73
N GLY A 158 -6.69 -10.60 -1.67
CA GLY A 158 -7.42 -11.02 -0.47
C GLY A 158 -8.22 -9.88 0.16
N ILE A 159 -7.65 -8.67 0.24
CA ILE A 159 -8.34 -7.48 0.74
C ILE A 159 -9.50 -7.06 -0.19
N VAL A 160 -9.23 -6.92 -1.49
CA VAL A 160 -10.23 -6.42 -2.44
C VAL A 160 -11.41 -7.40 -2.61
N ASP A 161 -11.14 -8.70 -2.58
CA ASP A 161 -12.15 -9.74 -2.80
C ASP A 161 -12.86 -10.16 -1.49
N GLY A 162 -12.23 -9.93 -0.34
CA GLY A 162 -12.75 -10.36 0.97
C GLY A 162 -13.72 -9.39 1.64
N ASP A 163 -13.70 -8.11 1.24
CA ASP A 163 -14.59 -7.07 1.77
C ASP A 163 -15.01 -6.08 0.66
N ASP A 164 -16.32 -6.01 0.39
CA ASP A 164 -16.87 -5.16 -0.67
C ASP A 164 -16.59 -3.66 -0.44
N GLY A 165 -16.53 -3.23 0.83
CA GLY A 165 -16.23 -1.86 1.22
C GLY A 165 -14.79 -1.49 0.91
N GLU A 166 -13.84 -2.35 1.28
CA GLU A 166 -12.43 -2.22 0.91
C GLU A 166 -12.24 -2.26 -0.61
N GLY A 167 -12.85 -3.24 -1.27
CA GLY A 167 -12.83 -3.35 -2.72
C GLY A 167 -13.37 -2.10 -3.40
N GLN A 168 -14.44 -1.50 -2.88
CA GLN A 168 -15.01 -0.26 -3.40
C GLN A 168 -14.07 0.93 -3.16
N PHE A 169 -13.47 1.04 -1.97
CA PHE A 169 -12.50 2.08 -1.65
C PHE A 169 -11.34 2.08 -2.66
N TYR A 170 -10.70 0.93 -2.90
CA TYR A 170 -9.57 0.85 -3.84
C TYR A 170 -9.98 1.01 -5.32
N ARG A 171 -11.23 0.69 -5.68
CA ARG A 171 -11.78 1.05 -7.01
C ARG A 171 -11.86 2.57 -7.17
N ASP A 172 -12.29 3.28 -6.15
CA ASP A 172 -12.39 4.74 -6.17
C ASP A 172 -11.00 5.41 -6.17
N GLU A 173 -10.04 4.91 -5.39
CA GLU A 173 -8.65 5.38 -5.45
C GLU A 173 -8.03 5.15 -6.84
N SER A 174 -8.23 3.97 -7.43
CA SER A 174 -7.77 3.68 -8.80
C SER A 174 -8.41 4.60 -9.83
N LYS A 175 -9.69 4.95 -9.66
CA LYS A 175 -10.40 5.91 -10.51
C LYS A 175 -9.84 7.33 -10.37
N LYS A 176 -9.51 7.78 -9.16
CA LYS A 176 -8.85 9.09 -8.92
C LYS A 176 -7.49 9.13 -9.62
N LEU A 177 -6.68 8.09 -9.47
CA LEU A 177 -5.39 7.97 -10.15
C LEU A 177 -5.54 8.04 -11.68
N ARG A 178 -6.48 7.26 -12.25
CA ARG A 178 -6.78 7.32 -13.69
C ARG A 178 -7.16 8.72 -14.15
N LYS A 179 -7.99 9.45 -13.41
CA LYS A 179 -8.33 10.86 -13.72
C LYS A 179 -7.09 11.75 -13.72
N ARG A 180 -6.22 11.65 -12.69
CA ARG A 180 -4.96 12.40 -12.60
C ARG A 180 -4.05 12.11 -13.79
N MET A 181 -3.91 10.85 -14.19
CA MET A 181 -3.07 10.46 -15.33
C MET A 181 -3.66 10.85 -16.68
N ALA A 182 -4.99 10.75 -16.84
CA ALA A 182 -5.69 11.21 -18.04
C ALA A 182 -5.53 12.71 -18.28
N ALA A 183 -5.62 13.53 -17.22
CA ALA A 183 -5.37 14.98 -17.29
C ALA A 183 -3.95 15.29 -17.79
N LYS A 184 -2.97 14.47 -17.40
CA LYS A 184 -1.57 14.54 -17.87
C LYS A 184 -1.34 13.85 -19.22
N LYS A 185 -2.39 13.32 -19.88
CA LYS A 185 -2.32 12.51 -21.11
C LYS A 185 -1.40 11.28 -21.00
N LYS A 186 -1.19 10.76 -19.79
CA LYS A 186 -0.31 9.61 -19.50
C LYS A 186 -1.12 8.34 -19.21
N ALA A 187 -0.51 7.18 -19.44
CA ALA A 187 -0.99 5.89 -18.95
C ALA A 187 -0.70 5.76 -17.44
N VAL A 188 -1.35 4.81 -16.77
CA VAL A 188 -1.02 4.44 -15.39
C VAL A 188 0.10 3.41 -15.43
N SER A 189 1.26 3.72 -14.83
CA SER A 189 2.36 2.78 -14.66
C SER A 189 2.09 1.89 -13.45
N VAL A 190 1.96 0.58 -13.68
CA VAL A 190 1.55 -0.41 -12.67
C VAL A 190 2.66 -1.44 -12.50
N LEU A 191 3.18 -1.59 -11.28
CA LEU A 191 4.20 -2.57 -10.94
C LEU A 191 3.56 -3.94 -10.78
N CYS A 192 4.11 -4.93 -11.48
CA CYS A 192 3.71 -6.34 -11.43
C CYS A 192 4.96 -7.23 -11.48
N GLU A 193 4.81 -8.52 -11.17
CA GLU A 193 5.97 -9.43 -11.05
C GLU A 193 6.79 -9.52 -12.34
N GLU A 194 6.15 -9.34 -13.51
CA GLU A 194 6.84 -9.35 -14.80
C GLU A 194 7.54 -8.02 -15.14
N GLY A 195 7.18 -6.90 -14.49
CA GLY A 195 7.63 -5.59 -14.93
C GLY A 195 6.70 -4.44 -14.53
N ILE A 196 6.88 -3.31 -15.20
CA ILE A 196 5.97 -2.17 -15.13
C ILE A 196 5.07 -2.21 -16.37
N ARG A 197 3.76 -2.28 -16.17
CA ARG A 197 2.76 -2.26 -17.24
C ARG A 197 2.09 -0.89 -17.37
N SER A 198 1.87 -0.45 -18.60
CA SER A 198 1.22 0.83 -18.90
C SER A 198 -0.28 0.66 -19.16
N PHE A 199 -1.11 0.83 -18.14
CA PHE A 199 -2.56 0.66 -18.24
C PHE A 199 -3.29 1.91 -18.75
N PRO A 200 -4.37 1.74 -19.53
CA PRO A 200 -5.15 2.87 -20.04
C PRO A 200 -5.84 3.69 -18.93
N ALA A 201 -5.58 5.00 -18.91
CA ALA A 201 -6.27 5.91 -18.01
C ALA A 201 -7.76 6.13 -18.36
N THR A 202 -8.17 5.91 -19.61
CA THR A 202 -9.55 6.12 -20.06
C THR A 202 -10.25 4.82 -20.46
N LYS A 203 -11.56 4.74 -20.18
CA LYS A 203 -12.39 3.57 -20.50
C LYS A 203 -12.38 3.23 -21.99
N LYS A 204 -12.48 4.25 -22.86
CA LYS A 204 -12.39 4.09 -24.31
C LYS A 204 -11.11 3.37 -24.76
N LYS A 205 -9.95 3.74 -24.18
CA LYS A 205 -8.66 3.10 -24.51
C LYS A 205 -8.58 1.68 -23.94
N HIS A 206 -9.12 1.46 -22.74
CA HIS A 206 -9.24 0.13 -22.13
C HIS A 206 -10.04 -0.84 -23.00
N GLU A 207 -11.23 -0.44 -23.43
CA GLU A 207 -12.11 -1.25 -24.29
C GLU A 207 -11.51 -1.48 -25.68
N ALA A 208 -10.79 -0.49 -26.23
CA ALA A 208 -10.07 -0.67 -27.49
C ALA A 208 -8.96 -1.72 -27.38
N LEU A 209 -8.19 -1.69 -26.28
CA LEU A 209 -7.11 -2.64 -26.01
C LEU A 209 -7.67 -4.07 -25.80
N LYS A 210 -8.76 -4.22 -25.04
CA LYS A 210 -9.46 -5.50 -24.87
C LYS A 210 -9.98 -6.07 -26.20
N ARG A 211 -10.63 -5.26 -27.03
CA ARG A 211 -11.13 -5.70 -28.35
C ARG A 211 -10.02 -6.19 -29.28
N GLN A 212 -8.81 -5.64 -29.14
CA GLN A 212 -7.66 -6.06 -29.92
C GLN A 212 -6.96 -7.30 -29.35
N GLY A 213 -7.41 -7.83 -28.20
CA GLY A 213 -6.73 -8.92 -27.48
C GLY A 213 -5.32 -8.57 -27.03
N LYS A 214 -4.97 -7.29 -26.97
CA LYS A 214 -3.61 -6.84 -26.61
C LYS A 214 -3.48 -6.71 -25.11
N LEU A 215 -2.29 -7.03 -24.59
CA LEU A 215 -1.91 -6.68 -23.22
C LEU A 215 -1.35 -5.25 -23.16
N PRO A 216 -1.45 -4.58 -22.00
CA PRO A 216 -0.71 -3.34 -21.75
C PRO A 216 0.79 -3.52 -21.99
N LEU A 217 1.44 -2.48 -22.51
CA LEU A 217 2.88 -2.45 -22.75
C LEU A 217 3.64 -2.79 -21.46
N LEU A 218 4.57 -3.73 -21.55
CA LEU A 218 5.42 -4.19 -20.44
C LEU A 218 6.83 -3.63 -20.59
N MET A 219 7.34 -3.00 -19.54
CA MET A 219 8.74 -2.64 -19.38
C MET A 219 9.33 -3.53 -18.28
N PRO A 220 10.37 -4.33 -18.56
CA PRO A 220 10.98 -5.18 -17.53
C PRO A 220 11.55 -4.34 -16.37
N LEU A 221 11.49 -4.86 -15.14
CA LEU A 221 12.24 -4.32 -14.01
C LEU A 221 13.73 -4.64 -14.23
N THR A 222 14.42 -3.81 -15.00
CA THR A 222 15.87 -3.87 -15.15
C THR A 222 16.50 -2.93 -14.13
N ARG A 223 17.39 -3.46 -13.28
CA ARG A 223 18.29 -2.59 -12.53
C ARG A 223 19.26 -1.98 -13.54
N PRO A 224 19.54 -0.66 -13.51
CA PRO A 224 20.68 -0.15 -14.24
C PRO A 224 21.91 -0.93 -13.79
N GLU A 225 22.64 -1.49 -14.75
CA GLU A 225 23.96 -2.06 -14.48
C GLU A 225 24.82 -0.93 -13.93
N GLY A 226 25.27 -1.09 -12.68
CA GLY A 226 26.19 -0.19 -12.00
C GLY A 226 27.62 -0.66 -12.21
#